data_AF-T2JC14-F1
#
_entry.id   AF-T2JC14-F1
#
_cell.length_a   1.000
_cell.length_b   1.000
_cell.length_c   1.000
_cell.angle_alpha   90.00
_cell.angle_beta   90.00
_cell.angle_gamma   90.00
#
_symmetry.space_group_name_H-M   'P 1'
#
loop_
_entity.id
_entity.type
_entity.pdbx_description
1 polymer ?
#
loop_
_entity_poly.entity_id
_entity_poly.type
_entity_poly.pdbx_seq_one_letter_code
_entity_poly.pdbx_strand_id
1 'polypeptide(L)'
;MNNFWAICIGIEEYLHYQPLRGAENRAQALYRYFFAESNLPSDQLLLLTDTSPSPGKRSTYPNHNNILEWINDIPVNIEYCWFFFQGYGINYQGEDYLLPIDSNINTVTQTGIKVRSLF
;
A
#
# COMPACT_ATOMS: atom_id res chain seq x y z
N MET A 1 0.18 6.39 20.63
CA MET A 1 0.86 5.07 20.67
C MET A 1 2.29 5.32 20.28
N ASN A 2 3.28 4.90 21.08
CA ASN A 2 4.66 5.07 20.67
C ASN A 2 4.99 3.99 19.63
N ASN A 3 5.74 4.35 18.58
CA ASN A 3 6.28 3.42 17.59
C ASN A 3 5.24 2.56 16.84
N PHE A 4 4.05 3.11 16.57
CA PHE A 4 3.04 2.49 15.71
C PHE A 4 3.13 3.10 14.31
N TRP A 5 3.13 2.27 13.27
CA TRP A 5 3.08 2.71 11.87
C TRP A 5 1.84 2.16 11.18
N ALA A 6 1.27 2.94 10.26
CA ALA A 6 0.16 2.47 9.44
C ALA A 6 0.40 2.79 7.97
N ILE A 7 0.24 1.77 7.13
CA ILE A 7 0.24 1.88 5.67
C ILE A 7 -1.14 1.47 5.17
N CYS A 8 -1.79 2.39 4.46
CA CYS A 8 -3.09 2.16 3.84
C CYS A 8 -2.94 2.27 2.32
N ILE A 9 -3.10 1.14 1.62
CA ILE A 9 -2.99 1.07 0.16
C ILE A 9 -4.35 0.72 -0.41
N GLY A 10 -4.84 1.51 -1.36
CA GLY A 10 -6.10 1.27 -2.06
C GLY A 10 -5.94 1.61 -3.54
N ILE A 11 -6.14 0.61 -4.41
CA ILE A 11 -5.87 0.73 -5.85
C ILE A 11 -7.17 0.48 -6.63
N GLU A 12 -7.56 1.43 -7.50
CA GLU A 12 -8.82 1.37 -8.23
C GLU A 12 -8.62 1.23 -9.73
N GLU A 13 -7.84 2.10 -10.35
CA GLU A 13 -7.64 2.27 -11.80
C GLU A 13 -6.37 1.56 -12.30
N TYR A 14 -6.37 0.23 -12.21
CA TYR A 14 -5.27 -0.61 -12.68
C TYR A 14 -4.93 -0.40 -14.17
N LEU A 15 -3.63 -0.36 -14.50
CA LEU A 15 -3.16 -0.15 -15.88
C LEU A 15 -3.43 -1.33 -16.82
N HIS A 16 -3.55 -2.54 -16.25
CA HIS A 16 -3.64 -3.80 -17.00
C HIS A 16 -4.87 -4.65 -16.65
N TYR A 17 -5.71 -4.19 -15.73
CA TYR A 17 -6.89 -4.93 -15.25
C TYR A 17 -8.12 -4.03 -15.26
N GLN A 18 -9.29 -4.62 -15.06
CA GLN A 18 -10.51 -3.85 -14.91
C GLN A 18 -10.45 -3.02 -13.62
N PRO A 19 -11.02 -1.80 -13.61
CA PRO A 19 -11.06 -1.01 -12.40
C PRO A 19 -11.83 -1.71 -11.27
N LEU A 20 -11.36 -1.54 -10.05
CA LEU A 20 -12.12 -1.91 -8.85
C LEU A 20 -13.12 -0.78 -8.50
N ARG A 21 -13.93 -0.99 -7.46
CA ARG A 21 -14.81 0.07 -6.93
C ARG A 21 -14.63 0.24 -5.44
N GLY A 22 -14.30 1.45 -5.02
CA GLY A 22 -14.20 1.85 -3.62
C GLY A 22 -12.96 1.32 -2.90
N ALA A 23 -11.94 0.89 -3.64
CA ALA A 23 -10.68 0.46 -3.04
C ALA A 23 -9.95 1.64 -2.41
N GLU A 24 -9.88 2.75 -3.14
CA GLU A 24 -9.33 4.02 -2.68
C GLU A 24 -10.11 4.54 -1.46
N ASN A 25 -11.45 4.56 -1.54
CA ASN A 25 -12.29 5.06 -0.44
C ASN A 25 -12.08 4.28 0.88
N ARG A 26 -11.87 2.96 0.81
CA ARG A 26 -11.59 2.14 2.00
C ARG A 26 -10.24 2.47 2.63
N ALA A 27 -9.19 2.60 1.81
CA ALA A 27 -7.87 2.99 2.29
C ALA A 27 -7.90 4.39 2.92
N GLN A 28 -8.59 5.35 2.28
CA GLN A 28 -8.77 6.70 2.82
C GLN A 28 -9.56 6.71 4.14
N ALA A 29 -10.61 5.90 4.26
CA ALA A 29 -11.39 5.81 5.49
C ALA A 29 -10.54 5.32 6.67
N LEU A 30 -9.73 4.29 6.43
CA LEU A 30 -8.83 3.75 7.46
C LEU A 30 -7.71 4.74 7.82
N TYR A 31 -7.11 5.40 6.81
CA TYR A 31 -6.15 6.48 7.04
C TYR A 31 -6.75 7.59 7.92
N ARG A 32 -7.96 8.06 7.59
CA ARG A 32 -8.66 9.09 8.36
C ARG A 32 -8.95 8.64 9.78
N TYR A 33 -9.31 7.38 9.98
CA TYR A 33 -9.51 6.82 11.32
C TYR A 33 -8.22 6.86 12.15
N PHE A 34 -7.08 6.43 11.60
CA PHE A 34 -5.81 6.49 12.32
C PHE A 34 -5.41 7.92 12.65
N PHE A 35 -5.59 8.84 11.71
CA PHE A 35 -5.27 10.25 11.91
C PHE A 35 -6.17 10.93 12.95
N ALA A 36 -7.50 10.84 12.79
CA ALA A 36 -8.45 11.61 13.57
C ALA A 36 -8.84 10.95 14.90
N GLU A 37 -9.06 9.64 14.90
CA GLU A 37 -9.58 8.93 16.08
C GLU A 37 -8.46 8.34 16.94
N SER A 38 -7.37 7.88 16.31
CA SER A 38 -6.23 7.29 17.01
C SER A 38 -5.07 8.27 17.27
N ASN A 39 -5.18 9.51 16.79
CA ASN A 39 -4.15 10.55 16.87
C ASN A 39 -2.76 10.06 16.44
N LEU A 40 -2.69 9.26 15.38
CA LEU A 40 -1.42 8.81 14.84
C LEU A 40 -0.72 9.98 14.12
N PRO A 41 0.56 10.25 14.42
CA PRO A 41 1.31 11.29 13.73
C PRO A 41 1.35 11.08 12.21
N SER A 42 1.26 12.17 11.45
CA SER A 42 1.23 12.12 9.98
C SER A 42 2.51 11.56 9.36
N ASP A 43 3.64 11.63 10.07
CA ASP A 43 4.92 11.06 9.67
C ASP A 43 5.03 9.54 9.93
N GLN A 44 4.04 8.95 10.63
CA GLN A 44 3.91 7.51 10.90
C GLN A 44 2.72 6.88 10.16
N LEU A 45 2.02 7.67 9.34
CA LEU A 45 0.81 7.28 8.65
C LEU A 45 0.94 7.54 7.16
N LEU A 46 0.76 6.49 6.36
CA LEU A 46 1.02 6.51 4.94
C LEU A 46 -0.23 6.06 4.16
N LEU A 47 -0.59 6.84 3.13
CA LEU A 47 -1.69 6.55 2.22
C LEU A 47 -1.16 6.46 0.78
N LEU A 48 -1.34 5.31 0.13
CA LEU A 48 -1.04 5.13 -1.29
C LEU A 48 -2.33 4.79 -2.02
N THR A 49 -2.78 5.72 -2.84
CA THR A 49 -3.91 5.54 -3.75
C THR A 49 -3.64 6.26 -5.06
N ASP A 50 -4.42 5.91 -6.08
CA ASP A 50 -4.34 6.44 -7.43
C ASP A 50 -4.32 7.98 -7.44
N THR A 51 -5.10 8.60 -6.54
CA THR A 51 -5.22 10.07 -6.42
C THR A 51 -4.60 10.68 -5.16
N SER A 52 -3.98 9.87 -4.30
CA SER A 52 -3.41 10.35 -3.05
C SER A 52 -2.36 11.46 -3.27
N PRO A 53 -2.37 12.53 -2.45
CA PRO A 53 -1.36 13.56 -2.55
C PRO A 53 -0.01 13.01 -2.06
N SER A 54 1.06 13.37 -2.76
CA SER A 54 2.42 12.99 -2.41
C SER A 54 2.93 13.80 -1.21
N PRO A 55 3.38 13.17 -0.11
CA PRO A 55 4.00 13.87 1.00
C PRO A 55 5.39 14.36 0.57
N GLY A 56 5.53 15.68 0.42
CA GLY A 56 6.77 16.30 -0.02
C GLY A 56 7.10 15.98 -1.49
N LYS A 57 8.24 15.34 -1.73
CA LYS A 57 8.75 15.05 -3.10
C LYS A 57 8.55 13.60 -3.55
N ARG A 58 8.19 12.69 -2.65
CA ARG A 58 8.08 11.26 -2.95
C ARG A 58 6.65 10.89 -3.32
N SER A 59 6.49 10.21 -4.45
CA SER A 59 5.19 9.82 -4.95
C SER A 59 4.53 8.77 -4.06
N THR A 60 3.21 8.89 -3.89
CA THR A 60 2.34 7.89 -3.25
C THR A 60 1.48 7.15 -4.27
N TYR A 61 1.73 7.35 -5.57
CA TYR A 61 1.10 6.56 -6.61
C TYR A 61 1.44 5.08 -6.42
N PRO A 62 0.45 4.16 -6.39
CA PRO A 62 0.65 2.80 -5.89
C PRO A 62 1.24 1.84 -6.94
N ASN A 63 2.32 2.27 -7.60
CA ASN A 63 3.13 1.41 -8.44
C ASN A 63 4.10 0.55 -7.60
N HIS A 64 4.66 -0.49 -8.21
CA HIS A 64 5.53 -1.45 -7.54
C HIS A 64 6.68 -0.77 -6.79
N ASN A 65 7.41 0.11 -7.48
CA ASN A 65 8.60 0.76 -6.92
C ASN A 65 8.23 1.62 -5.71
N ASN A 66 7.27 2.53 -5.86
CA ASN A 66 6.87 3.43 -4.78
C ASN A 66 6.43 2.65 -3.54
N ILE A 67 5.62 1.61 -3.69
CA ILE A 67 5.17 0.79 -2.55
C ILE A 67 6.38 0.17 -1.84
N LEU A 68 7.30 -0.47 -2.57
CA LEU A 68 8.46 -1.11 -1.97
C LEU A 68 9.39 -0.11 -1.30
N GLU A 69 9.67 1.02 -1.95
CA GLU A 69 10.56 2.01 -1.36
C GLU A 69 9.94 2.60 -0.06
N TRP A 70 8.63 2.85 -0.02
CA TRP A 70 7.96 3.29 1.21
C TRP A 70 7.99 2.25 2.32
N ILE A 71 7.79 0.96 1.99
CA ILE A 71 7.86 -0.14 2.95
C ILE A 71 9.28 -0.26 3.53
N ASN A 72 10.30 -0.15 2.68
CA ASN A 72 11.70 -0.28 3.08
C ASN A 72 12.19 0.88 3.96
N ASP A 73 11.54 2.04 3.89
CA ASP A 73 11.87 3.21 4.69
C ASP A 73 11.18 3.23 6.07
N ILE A 74 10.32 2.24 6.36
CA ILE A 74 9.76 2.10 7.71
C ILE A 74 10.92 1.85 8.69
N PRO A 75 10.96 2.55 9.84
CA PRO A 75 12.01 2.34 10.84
C PRO A 75 12.04 0.89 11.35
N VAL A 76 13.23 0.33 11.52
CA VAL A 76 13.41 -1.04 12.05
C VAL A 76 12.98 -1.21 13.51
N ASN A 77 12.83 -0.11 14.26
CA ASN A 77 12.51 -0.11 15.69
C ASN A 77 11.05 0.31 15.94
N ILE A 78 10.11 -0.28 15.21
CA ILE A 78 8.66 -0.09 15.43
C ILE A 78 8.09 -1.18 16.34
N GLU A 79 7.10 -0.84 17.16
CA GLU A 79 6.42 -1.79 18.04
C GLU A 79 5.30 -2.52 17.29
N TYR A 80 4.56 -1.79 16.44
CA TYR A 80 3.48 -2.33 15.63
C TYR A 80 3.47 -1.68 14.25
N CYS A 81 3.20 -2.48 13.22
CA CYS A 81 2.86 -2.00 11.88
C CYS A 81 1.47 -2.51 11.50
N TRP A 82 0.58 -1.59 11.16
CA TRP A 82 -0.66 -1.92 10.47
C TRP A 82 -0.44 -1.81 8.96
N PHE A 83 -0.50 -2.94 8.27
CA PHE A 83 -0.45 -2.97 6.81
C PHE A 83 -1.84 -3.31 6.25
N PHE A 84 -2.43 -2.37 5.52
CA PHE A 84 -3.71 -2.55 4.85
C PHE A 84 -3.53 -2.42 3.33
N PHE A 85 -4.04 -3.42 2.61
CA PHE A 85 -4.04 -3.42 1.15
C PHE A 85 -5.42 -3.80 0.62
N GLN A 86 -5.98 -2.94 -0.22
CA GLN A 86 -7.21 -3.17 -0.96
C GLN A 86 -6.92 -3.04 -2.45
N GLY A 87 -6.86 -4.18 -3.13
CA GLY A 87 -6.54 -4.28 -4.55
C GLY A 87 -6.64 -5.72 -5.02
N TYR A 88 -6.11 -6.01 -6.20
CA TYR A 88 -5.97 -7.37 -6.70
C TYR A 88 -4.85 -8.12 -5.98
N GLY A 89 -5.09 -9.41 -5.75
CA GLY A 89 -4.07 -10.39 -5.37
C GLY A 89 -4.19 -11.62 -6.25
N ILE A 90 -3.09 -12.36 -6.41
CA ILE A 90 -3.03 -13.57 -7.22
C ILE A 90 -2.10 -14.60 -6.59
N ASN A 91 -2.46 -15.87 -6.71
CA ASN A 91 -1.52 -16.97 -6.52
C ASN A 91 -0.88 -17.30 -7.88
N TYR A 92 0.44 -17.19 -7.97
CA TYR A 92 1.20 -17.52 -9.17
C TYR A 92 2.36 -18.44 -8.80
N GLN A 93 2.40 -19.63 -9.42
CA GLN A 93 3.42 -20.65 -9.15
C GLN A 93 3.53 -21.05 -7.67
N GLY A 94 2.41 -21.07 -6.94
CA GLY A 94 2.37 -21.46 -5.53
C GLY A 94 2.75 -20.34 -4.56
N GLU A 95 2.95 -19.12 -5.04
CA GLU A 95 3.27 -17.95 -4.23
C GLU A 95 2.18 -16.89 -4.37
N ASP A 96 1.83 -16.25 -3.25
CA ASP A 96 0.82 -15.20 -3.22
C ASP A 96 1.45 -13.83 -3.45
N TYR A 97 0.83 -13.05 -4.33
CA TYR A 97 1.26 -11.71 -4.69
C TYR A 97 0.12 -10.70 -4.50
N LEU A 98 0.46 -9.55 -3.94
CA LEU A 98 -0.33 -8.33 -4.07
C LEU A 98 0.04 -7.65 -5.38
N LEU A 99 -0.93 -7.08 -6.08
CA LEU A 99 -0.71 -6.43 -7.36
C LEU A 99 -0.76 -4.91 -7.23
N PRO A 100 0.40 -4.22 -7.31
CA PRO A 100 0.49 -2.79 -7.61
C PRO A 100 -0.27 -2.39 -8.89
N ILE A 101 -0.52 -1.09 -9.06
CA ILE A 101 -1.35 -0.56 -10.16
C ILE A 101 -0.78 -0.87 -11.56
N ASP A 102 0.54 -1.02 -11.65
CA ASP A 102 1.32 -1.33 -12.85
C ASP A 102 1.63 -2.83 -13.00
N SER A 103 1.04 -3.70 -12.17
CA SER A 103 1.22 -5.15 -12.26
C SER A 103 0.71 -5.74 -13.56
N ASN A 104 1.46 -6.69 -14.12
CA ASN A 104 1.07 -7.39 -15.34
C ASN A 104 1.13 -8.92 -15.14
N ILE A 105 0.11 -9.64 -15.61
CA ILE A 105 -0.02 -11.10 -15.47
C ILE A 105 1.17 -11.85 -16.09
N ASN A 106 1.81 -11.28 -17.11
CA ASN A 106 2.95 -11.88 -17.80
C ASN A 106 4.28 -11.66 -17.05
N THR A 107 4.31 -10.76 -16.07
CA THR A 107 5.51 -10.37 -15.30
C THR A 107 5.20 -10.24 -13.81
N VAL A 108 4.32 -11.09 -13.28
CA VAL A 108 3.88 -11.06 -11.86
C VAL A 108 5.08 -11.14 -10.92
N THR A 109 6.09 -11.96 -11.24
CA THR A 109 7.29 -12.11 -10.41
C THR A 109 8.15 -10.84 -10.32
N GLN A 110 8.01 -9.91 -11.27
CA GLN A 110 8.75 -8.64 -11.30
C GLN A 110 7.90 -7.46 -10.82
N THR A 111 6.59 -7.50 -11.06
CA THR A 111 5.68 -6.36 -10.85
C THR A 111 4.75 -6.54 -9.66
N GLY A 112 4.50 -7.78 -9.23
CA GLY A 112 3.79 -8.09 -8.00
C GLY A 112 4.69 -7.96 -6.77
N ILE A 113 4.06 -7.80 -5.60
CA ILE A 113 4.74 -7.83 -4.30
C ILE A 113 4.43 -9.16 -3.65
N LYS A 114 5.46 -9.96 -3.39
CA LYS A 114 5.30 -11.26 -2.75
C LYS A 114 4.79 -11.06 -1.32
N VAL A 115 3.65 -11.65 -0.96
CA VAL A 115 3.07 -11.48 0.39
C VAL A 115 4.06 -11.93 1.47
N ARG A 116 4.78 -13.03 1.21
CA ARG A 116 5.79 -13.56 2.13
C ARG A 116 7.05 -12.71 2.29
N SER A 117 7.25 -11.67 1.47
CA SER A 117 8.35 -10.73 1.66
C SER A 117 7.95 -9.50 2.46
N LEU A 118 6.66 -9.37 2.83
CA LEU A 118 6.19 -8.33 3.72
C LEU A 118 6.44 -8.78 5.17
N PHE A 119 7.10 -7.91 5.94
CA PHE A 119 7.39 -7.96 7.40
C PHE A 119 7.53 -9.35 8.03
#